data_AF-A0A0T0MCF8-F1
#
_entry.id   AF-A0A0T0MCF8-F1
#
_cell.length_a   1.000
_cell.length_b   1.000
_cell.length_c   1.000
_cell.angle_alpha   90.00
_cell.angle_beta   90.00
_cell.angle_gamma   90.00
#
_symmetry.space_group_name_H-M   'P 1'
#
loop_
_entity.id
_entity.type
_entity.pdbx_description
1 polymer ?
#
loop_
_entity_poly.entity_id
_entity_poly.type
_entity_poly.pdbx_seq_one_letter_code
_entity_poly.pdbx_strand_id
1 'polypeptide(L)'
;MKKISEIKSKYLSLGIEEKHVLYAFEAVKAGKKRDVIINNLTSDVRNVDSDLANNMIDEMFSANGGEFKYENRNGYLYSVFYGVAFSALLLVTLGMGRNSSLQLKFGLASTLFLGLFLKTIIPALRGKFRE
;
A
#
# COMPACT_ATOMS: atom_id res chain seq x y z
N MET A 1 -8.23 10.34 15.83
CA MET A 1 -7.52 10.86 14.63
C MET A 1 -7.07 12.26 14.95
N LYS A 2 -5.76 12.55 14.98
CA LYS A 2 -5.30 13.95 14.91
C LYS A 2 -5.95 14.57 13.68
N LYS A 3 -6.72 15.64 13.86
CA LYS A 3 -7.38 16.26 12.71
C LYS A 3 -6.27 16.82 11.82
N ILE A 4 -6.31 16.58 10.51
CA ILE A 4 -5.31 17.07 9.55
C ILE A 4 -5.01 18.57 9.73
N SER A 5 -5.98 19.35 10.22
CA SER A 5 -5.83 20.75 10.63
C SER A 5 -4.77 20.97 11.72
N GLU A 6 -4.66 20.08 12.70
CA GLU A 6 -3.66 20.15 13.79
C GLU A 6 -2.26 19.89 13.26
N ILE A 7 -2.11 18.90 12.38
CA ILE A 7 -0.83 18.60 11.70
C ILE A 7 -0.42 19.80 10.84
N LYS A 8 -1.36 20.35 10.06
CA LYS A 8 -1.12 21.55 9.26
C LYS A 8 -0.63 22.71 10.14
N SER A 9 -1.33 23.01 11.23
CA SER A 9 -0.97 24.09 12.16
C SER A 9 0.44 23.89 12.75
N LYS A 10 0.77 22.67 13.18
CA LYS A 10 2.09 22.31 13.72
C LYS A 10 3.20 22.62 12.72
N TYR A 11 3.09 22.17 11.48
CA TYR A 11 4.18 22.33 10.51
C TYR A 11 4.29 23.76 9.96
N LEU A 12 3.18 24.51 9.91
CA LEU A 12 3.22 25.96 9.69
C LEU A 12 3.98 26.68 10.81
N SER A 13 3.75 26.32 12.08
CA SER A 13 4.49 26.92 13.21
C SER A 13 5.99 26.58 13.23
N LEU A 14 6.38 25.50 12.56
CA LEU A 14 7.78 25.09 12.39
C LEU A 14 8.47 25.78 11.19
N GLY A 15 7.78 26.72 10.53
CA GLY A 15 8.35 27.53 9.45
C GLY A 15 8.20 26.93 8.05
N ILE A 16 7.46 25.83 7.88
CA ILE A 16 7.19 25.27 6.56
C ILE A 16 6.11 26.11 5.87
N GLU A 17 6.38 26.54 4.63
CA GLU A 17 5.41 27.31 3.84
C GLU A 17 4.13 26.50 3.58
N GLU A 18 2.97 27.18 3.62
CA GLU A 18 1.66 26.53 3.49
C GLU A 18 1.51 25.72 2.20
N LYS A 19 2.03 26.23 1.07
CA LYS A 19 2.05 25.52 -0.21
C LYS A 19 2.76 24.15 -0.13
N HIS A 20 3.78 24.01 0.72
CA HIS A 20 4.54 22.76 0.87
C HIS A 20 3.80 21.77 1.75
N VAL A 21 3.15 22.26 2.81
CA VAL A 21 2.25 21.46 3.66
C VAL A 21 1.05 20.95 2.86
N LEU A 22 0.43 21.81 2.05
CA LEU A 22 -0.68 21.43 1.15
C LEU A 22 -0.23 20.40 0.12
N TYR A 23 0.92 20.60 -0.52
CA TYR A 23 1.49 19.62 -1.44
C TYR A 23 1.69 18.25 -0.77
N ALA A 24 2.30 18.23 0.42
CA ALA A 24 2.54 16.99 1.15
C ALA A 24 1.24 16.27 1.48
N PHE A 25 0.23 17.02 1.95
CA PHE A 25 -1.09 16.49 2.26
C PHE A 25 -1.78 15.89 1.02
N GLU A 26 -1.81 16.63 -0.08
CA GLU A 26 -2.41 16.14 -1.33
C GLU A 26 -1.64 14.94 -1.89
N ALA A 27 -0.32 14.93 -1.80
CA ALA A 27 0.51 13.83 -2.27
C ALA A 27 0.28 12.55 -1.44
N VAL A 28 0.17 12.67 -0.11
CA VAL A 28 -0.18 11.57 0.79
C VAL A 28 -1.60 11.08 0.53
N LYS A 29 -2.57 12.00 0.37
CA LYS A 29 -3.96 11.66 0.05
C LYS A 29 -4.07 10.95 -1.31
N ALA A 30 -3.30 11.41 -2.29
CA ALA A 30 -3.18 10.79 -3.59
C ALA A 30 -2.35 9.51 -3.56
N GLY A 31 -1.81 9.08 -2.41
CA GLY A 31 -1.05 7.85 -2.26
C GLY A 31 0.23 7.81 -3.11
N LYS A 32 0.85 8.96 -3.40
CA LYS A 32 2.15 9.02 -4.10
C LYS A 32 3.23 8.31 -3.26
N LYS A 33 4.24 7.77 -3.94
CA LYS A 33 5.38 7.11 -3.28
C LYS A 33 6.08 8.05 -2.30
N ARG A 34 6.39 7.59 -1.08
CA ARG A 34 7.05 8.39 -0.03
C ARG A 34 8.29 9.11 -0.56
N ASP A 35 9.18 8.37 -1.23
CA ASP A 35 10.45 8.88 -1.76
C ASP A 35 10.23 10.03 -2.74
N VAL A 36 9.16 9.96 -3.55
CA VAL A 36 8.82 11.03 -4.50
C VAL A 36 8.35 12.29 -3.78
N ILE A 37 7.62 12.14 -2.67
CA ILE A 37 7.18 13.26 -1.85
C ILE A 37 8.38 13.91 -1.15
N ILE A 38 9.24 13.11 -0.51
CA ILE A 38 10.43 13.60 0.19
C ILE A 38 11.38 14.31 -0.77
N ASN A 39 11.71 13.71 -1.92
CA ASN A 39 12.60 14.31 -2.91
C ASN A 39 12.05 15.64 -3.43
N ASN A 40 10.72 15.77 -3.53
CA ASN A 40 10.09 17.02 -3.92
C ASN A 40 10.13 18.09 -2.82
N LEU A 41 9.94 17.70 -1.56
CA LEU A 41 9.98 18.62 -0.42
C LEU A 41 11.39 19.11 -0.11
N THR A 42 12.38 18.24 -0.25
CA THR A 42 13.80 18.52 -0.01
C THR A 42 14.53 19.09 -1.23
N SER A 43 13.87 19.18 -2.39
CA SER A 43 14.43 19.81 -3.59
C SER A 43 14.82 21.27 -3.35
N ASP A 44 15.80 21.79 -4.09
CA ASP A 44 16.28 23.17 -4.01
C ASP A 44 15.17 24.24 -4.11
N VAL A 45 14.04 23.90 -4.74
CA VAL A 45 12.88 24.80 -4.89
C VAL A 45 12.07 24.95 -3.60
N ARG A 46 11.90 23.86 -2.85
CA ARG A 46 11.08 23.84 -1.62
C ARG A 46 11.93 23.89 -0.35
N ASN A 47 13.15 23.38 -0.43
CA ASN A 47 14.21 23.40 0.57
C ASN A 47 13.72 23.11 2.01
N VAL A 48 12.78 22.16 2.14
CA VAL A 48 12.32 21.70 3.44
C VAL A 48 13.38 20.75 3.98
N ASP A 49 13.77 20.95 5.23
CA ASP A 49 14.67 20.05 5.94
C ASP A 49 14.16 18.59 5.87
N SER A 50 15.10 17.66 5.67
CA SER A 50 14.76 16.25 5.41
C SER A 50 14.10 15.59 6.61
N ASP A 51 14.53 15.92 7.83
CA ASP A 51 13.96 15.36 9.05
C ASP A 51 12.56 15.92 9.29
N LEU A 52 12.36 17.22 9.07
CA LEU A 52 11.04 17.84 9.11
C LEU A 52 10.09 17.27 8.04
N ALA A 53 10.57 17.06 6.81
CA ALA A 53 9.78 16.47 5.73
C ALA A 53 9.36 15.03 6.06
N ASN A 54 10.27 14.21 6.60
CA ASN A 54 9.97 12.85 7.04
C ASN A 54 8.90 12.83 8.13
N ASN A 55 9.11 13.58 9.21
CA ASN A 55 8.17 13.66 10.33
C ASN A 55 6.78 14.13 9.88
N MET A 56 6.73 15.11 8.98
CA MET A 56 5.48 15.63 8.41
C MET A 56 4.74 14.55 7.64
N ILE A 57 5.44 13.83 6.75
CA ILE A 57 4.84 12.77 5.95
C ILE A 57 4.37 11.64 6.86
N ASP A 58 5.12 11.24 7.88
CA ASP A 58 4.74 10.17 8.82
C ASP A 58 3.45 10.48 9.58
N GLU A 59 3.33 11.71 10.09
CA GLU A 59 2.11 12.15 10.78
C GLU A 59 0.92 12.24 9.82
N MET A 60 1.11 12.81 8.62
CA MET A 60 0.05 12.91 7.61
C MET A 60 -0.39 11.53 7.12
N PHE A 61 0.56 10.61 6.94
CA PHE A 61 0.32 9.25 6.53
C PHE A 61 -0.51 8.49 7.57
N SER A 62 -0.09 8.58 8.83
CA SER A 62 -0.81 7.99 9.96
C SER A 62 -2.22 8.57 10.09
N ALA A 63 -2.39 9.88 9.88
CA ALA A 63 -3.69 10.53 9.92
C ALA A 63 -4.61 10.16 8.73
N ASN A 64 -4.04 9.84 7.57
CA ASN A 64 -4.76 9.45 6.36
C ASN A 64 -5.07 7.94 6.28
N GLY A 65 -4.81 7.18 7.35
CA GLY A 65 -5.14 5.75 7.44
C GLY A 65 -3.99 4.79 7.19
N GLY A 66 -2.76 5.28 7.02
CA GLY A 66 -1.55 4.46 7.08
C GLY A 66 -1.30 3.55 5.87
N GLU A 67 -1.81 3.88 4.67
CA GLU A 67 -1.52 3.13 3.44
C GLU A 67 -1.24 4.04 2.22
N PHE A 68 -0.11 3.78 1.54
CA PHE A 68 0.20 4.38 0.24
C PHE A 68 -0.49 3.53 -0.85
N LYS A 69 -1.77 3.86 -1.12
CA LYS A 69 -2.65 3.07 -1.98
C LYS A 69 -2.07 2.70 -3.34
N TYR A 70 -1.24 3.54 -3.96
CA TYR A 70 -0.61 3.23 -5.24
C TYR A 70 0.53 2.22 -5.14
N GLU A 71 1.26 2.19 -4.03
CA GLU A 71 2.38 1.26 -3.84
C GLU A 71 1.89 -0.16 -3.56
N ASN A 72 0.78 -0.29 -2.82
CA ASN A 72 0.15 -1.58 -2.53
C ASN A 72 -0.74 -2.07 -3.68
N ARG A 73 -1.01 -1.24 -4.70
CA ARG A 73 -1.94 -1.55 -5.80
C ARG A 73 -1.59 -2.84 -6.54
N ASN A 74 -0.31 -3.08 -6.79
CA ASN A 74 0.14 -4.31 -7.44
C ASN A 74 -0.11 -5.53 -6.53
N GLY A 75 0.15 -5.42 -5.23
CA GLY A 75 -0.15 -6.48 -4.27
C GLY A 75 -1.63 -6.84 -4.26
N TYR A 76 -2.51 -5.84 -4.24
CA TYR A 76 -3.96 -6.04 -4.37
C TYR A 76 -4.33 -6.70 -5.70
N LEU A 77 -3.83 -6.20 -6.82
CA LEU A 77 -4.18 -6.74 -8.15
C LEU A 77 -3.74 -8.20 -8.32
N TYR A 78 -2.49 -8.53 -7.96
CA TYR A 78 -2.00 -9.91 -8.04
C TYR A 78 -2.73 -10.82 -7.06
N SER A 79 -3.04 -10.35 -5.85
CA SER A 79 -3.80 -11.13 -4.89
C SER A 79 -5.20 -11.48 -5.41
N VAL A 80 -5.92 -10.52 -6.01
CA VAL A 80 -7.23 -10.80 -6.60
C VAL A 80 -7.11 -11.85 -7.71
N PHE A 81 -6.13 -11.71 -8.60
CA PHE A 81 -5.88 -12.70 -9.65
C PHE A 81 -5.60 -14.10 -9.09
N TYR A 82 -4.72 -14.22 -8.10
CA TYR A 82 -4.39 -15.50 -7.47
C TYR A 82 -5.58 -16.09 -6.69
N GLY A 83 -6.39 -15.26 -6.03
CA GLY A 83 -7.60 -15.70 -5.33
C GLY A 83 -8.67 -16.24 -6.28
N VAL A 84 -8.86 -15.59 -7.44
CA VAL A 84 -9.76 -16.07 -8.49
C VAL A 84 -9.26 -17.40 -9.06
N ALA A 85 -7.96 -17.51 -9.37
CA ALA A 85 -7.36 -18.74 -9.88
C ALA A 85 -7.47 -19.89 -8.87
N PHE A 86 -7.18 -19.64 -7.59
CA PHE A 86 -7.38 -20.59 -6.50
C PHE A 86 -8.82 -21.11 -6.45
N SER A 87 -9.79 -20.21 -6.46
CA SER A 87 -11.22 -20.54 -6.36
C SER A 87 -11.70 -21.36 -7.56
N ALA A 88 -11.32 -20.96 -8.78
CA ALA A 88 -11.65 -21.67 -10.01
C ALA A 88 -11.07 -23.09 -10.01
N LEU A 89 -9.78 -23.25 -9.67
CA LEU A 89 -9.12 -24.55 -9.60
C LEU A 89 -9.72 -25.44 -8.50
N LEU A 90 -10.08 -24.87 -7.36
CA LEU A 90 -10.74 -25.60 -6.28
C LEU A 90 -12.11 -26.13 -6.74
N LEU A 91 -12.92 -25.31 -7.40
CA LEU A 91 -14.21 -25.73 -7.94
C LEU A 91 -14.07 -26.84 -8.99
N VAL A 92 -13.08 -26.74 -9.89
CA VAL A 92 -12.78 -27.81 -10.86
C VAL A 92 -12.39 -29.10 -10.14
N THR A 93 -11.55 -29.01 -9.10
CA THR A 93 -11.09 -30.17 -8.32
C THR A 93 -12.25 -30.86 -7.57
N LEU A 94 -13.20 -30.07 -7.06
CA LEU A 94 -14.39 -30.59 -6.34
C LEU A 94 -15.46 -31.15 -7.30
N GLY A 95 -15.61 -30.55 -8.49
CA GLY A 95 -16.56 -31.01 -9.51
C GLY A 95 -16.06 -32.19 -10.33
N MET A 96 -14.77 -32.50 -10.27
CA MET A 96 -14.19 -33.68 -10.91
C MET A 96 -14.58 -34.97 -10.18
N GLY A 97 -15.03 -35.98 -10.95
CA GLY A 97 -15.27 -37.34 -10.44
C GLY A 97 -14.00 -38.09 -10.03
N ARG A 98 -14.04 -39.42 -9.96
CA ARG A 98 -12.96 -40.32 -9.48
C ARG A 98 -11.65 -40.35 -10.32
N ASN A 99 -11.30 -39.29 -11.03
CA ASN A 99 -10.00 -39.20 -11.71
C ASN A 99 -8.93 -38.63 -10.77
N SER A 100 -8.34 -39.52 -9.96
CA SER A 100 -7.38 -39.18 -8.90
C SER A 100 -6.13 -38.45 -9.40
N SER A 101 -5.64 -38.77 -10.61
CA SER A 101 -4.45 -38.14 -11.19
C SER A 101 -4.66 -36.67 -11.50
N LEU A 102 -5.76 -36.34 -12.18
CA LEU A 102 -6.09 -34.95 -12.52
C LEU A 102 -6.53 -34.17 -11.27
N GLN A 103 -7.27 -34.80 -10.35
CA GLN A 103 -7.66 -34.18 -9.09
C GLN A 103 -6.45 -33.78 -8.25
N LEU A 104 -5.41 -34.62 -8.22
CA LEU A 104 -4.15 -34.31 -7.53
C LEU A 104 -3.40 -33.15 -8.21
N LYS A 105 -3.34 -33.11 -9.55
CA LYS A 105 -2.69 -32.01 -10.29
C LYS A 105 -3.37 -30.67 -10.04
N PHE A 106 -4.70 -30.61 -10.16
CA PHE A 106 -5.46 -29.38 -9.91
C PHE A 106 -5.45 -29.00 -8.43
N GLY A 107 -5.47 -29.98 -7.52
CA GLY A 107 -5.30 -29.75 -6.09
C GLY A 107 -3.96 -29.08 -5.76
N LEU A 108 -2.84 -29.63 -6.27
CA LEU A 108 -1.51 -29.03 -6.10
C LEU A 108 -1.43 -27.62 -6.69
N ALA A 109 -1.99 -27.41 -7.89
CA ALA A 109 -2.05 -26.10 -8.52
C ALA A 109 -2.86 -25.10 -7.67
N SER A 110 -4.02 -25.51 -7.14
CA SER A 110 -4.84 -24.70 -6.25
C SER A 110 -4.06 -24.29 -4.99
N THR A 111 -3.37 -25.24 -4.34
CA THR A 111 -2.54 -24.94 -3.16
C THR A 111 -1.41 -23.95 -3.48
N LEU A 112 -0.77 -24.06 -4.65
CA LEU A 112 0.24 -23.09 -5.11
C LEU A 112 -0.34 -21.68 -5.25
N PHE A 113 -1.51 -21.54 -5.87
CA PHE A 113 -2.17 -20.25 -6.02
C PHE A 113 -2.62 -19.65 -4.68
N LEU A 114 -3.02 -20.49 -3.71
CA LEU A 114 -3.28 -20.05 -2.35
C LEU A 114 -2.02 -19.50 -1.68
N GLY A 115 -0.89 -20.18 -1.83
CA GLY A 115 0.41 -19.70 -1.31
C GLY A 115 0.81 -18.36 -1.93
N LEU A 116 0.66 -18.21 -3.24
CA LEU A 116 0.92 -16.95 -3.95
C LEU A 116 -0.05 -15.83 -3.52
N PHE A 117 -1.33 -16.15 -3.32
CA PHE A 117 -2.33 -15.23 -2.80
C PHE A 117 -1.92 -14.68 -1.43
N LEU A 118 -1.60 -15.56 -0.49
CA LEU A 118 -1.18 -15.15 0.86
C LEU A 118 0.11 -14.32 0.81
N LYS A 119 1.07 -14.72 -0.03
CA LYS A 119 2.33 -13.99 -0.21
C LYS A 119 2.13 -12.57 -0.75
N THR A 120 1.07 -12.29 -1.51
CA THR A 120 0.81 -10.95 -2.06
C THR A 120 -0.18 -10.12 -1.23
N ILE A 121 -1.23 -10.73 -0.68
CA ILE A 121 -2.25 -10.01 0.10
C ILE A 121 -1.74 -9.59 1.48
N ILE A 122 -0.94 -10.43 2.15
CA ILE A 122 -0.47 -10.12 3.51
C ILE A 122 0.41 -8.87 3.53
N PRO A 123 1.44 -8.73 2.66
CA PRO A 123 2.21 -7.48 2.59
C PRO A 123 1.37 -6.28 2.14
N ALA A 124 0.40 -6.49 1.22
CA ALA A 124 -0.46 -5.41 0.75
C ALA A 124 -1.34 -4.84 1.89
N LEU A 125 -1.94 -5.72 2.70
CA LEU A 125 -2.77 -5.36 3.86
C LEU A 125 -1.95 -4.83 5.05
N ARG A 126 -0.72 -5.30 5.22
CA ARG A 126 0.18 -4.77 6.26
C ARG A 126 0.66 -3.37 5.93
N GLY A 127 0.71 -3.02 4.64
CA GLY A 127 1.25 -1.77 4.15
C GLY A 127 2.77 -1.78 4.18
N LYS A 128 3.41 -1.58 3.02
CA LYS A 128 4.87 -1.66 2.86
C LYS A 128 5.66 -0.69 3.76
N PHE A 129 5.02 0.33 4.33
CA PHE A 129 5.64 1.39 5.14
C PHE A 129 5.04 1.51 6.55
N ARG A 130 4.47 0.43 7.09
CA ARG A 130 4.04 0.36 8.49
C ARG A 130 5.15 -0.11 9.44
N GLU A 131 6.30 -0.47 8.88
CA GLU A 131 7.56 -0.80 9.56
C GLU A 131 8.58 0.32 9.33
#